data_AF-A0A8J2L9M9-F1
#
_entry.id   AF-A0A8J2L9M9-F1
#
_cell.length_a   1.000
_cell.length_b   1.000
_cell.length_c   1.000
_cell.angle_alpha   90.00
_cell.angle_beta   90.00
_cell.angle_gamma   90.00
#
_symmetry.space_group_name_H-M   'P 1'
#
loop_
_entity.id
_entity.type
_entity.pdbx_description
1 polymer ?
#
loop_
_entity_poly.entity_id
_entity_poly.type
_entity_poly.pdbx_seq_one_letter_code
_entity_poly.pdbx_strand_id
1 'polypeptide(L)'
;INLRKLDVQSIKTNITIGILVCGKTIDQSLVLLKSAVMFSLDANLHVVIVSDADTISIIGQHVLSLKLGLNEIGYSGFTFELHLEWYPHDAKGPDWKSMYRVCSTQRLFFPVRKSIYWLFEV
;
A
#
# COMPACT_ATOMS: atom_id res chain seq x y z
N ILE A 1 -46.26 3.66 -16.25
CA ILE A 1 -44.95 3.00 -16.04
C ILE A 1 -44.39 3.54 -14.74
N ASN A 2 -44.30 2.70 -13.71
CA ASN A 2 -44.00 3.10 -12.34
C ASN A 2 -42.49 2.97 -12.11
N LEU A 3 -41.78 4.10 -12.10
CA LEU A 3 -40.33 4.18 -11.90
C LEU A 3 -40.03 3.96 -10.41
N ARG A 4 -40.00 2.69 -10.00
CA ARG A 4 -39.31 2.33 -8.75
C ARG A 4 -37.89 2.85 -8.87
N LYS A 5 -37.50 3.71 -7.92
CA LYS A 5 -36.12 4.03 -7.57
C LYS A 5 -35.26 2.79 -7.80
N LEU A 6 -34.52 2.77 -8.90
CA LEU A 6 -33.34 1.94 -8.98
C LEU A 6 -32.41 2.57 -7.95
N ASP A 7 -32.35 1.92 -6.79
CA ASP A 7 -31.31 2.16 -5.81
C ASP A 7 -30.01 1.74 -6.48
N VAL A 8 -29.42 2.68 -7.24
CA VAL A 8 -28.08 2.53 -7.76
C VAL A 8 -27.18 2.65 -6.54
N GLN A 9 -27.04 1.55 -5.81
CA GLN A 9 -25.92 1.35 -4.91
C GLN A 9 -24.68 1.58 -5.77
N SER A 10 -24.05 2.74 -5.58
CA SER A 10 -22.80 3.11 -6.23
C SER A 10 -21.82 1.97 -6.00
N ILE A 11 -21.53 1.20 -7.07
CA ILE A 11 -20.54 0.13 -7.00
C ILE A 11 -19.20 0.83 -6.84
N LYS A 12 -18.70 0.88 -5.59
CA LYS A 12 -17.38 1.43 -5.31
C LYS A 12 -16.33 0.63 -6.08
N THR A 13 -15.47 1.35 -6.81
CA THR A 13 -14.36 0.74 -7.53
C THR A 13 -13.33 0.22 -6.52
N ASN A 14 -12.79 -0.98 -6.77
CA ASN A 14 -11.73 -1.53 -5.94
C ASN A 14 -10.38 -1.11 -6.54
N ILE A 15 -9.56 -0.42 -5.75
CA ILE A 15 -8.24 0.07 -6.16
C ILE A 15 -7.20 -0.55 -5.23
N THR A 16 -6.16 -1.16 -5.81
CA THR A 16 -5.02 -1.66 -5.05
C THR A 16 -3.75 -0.90 -5.44
N ILE A 17 -3.08 -0.33 -4.43
CA ILE A 17 -1.82 0.39 -4.60
C ILE A 17 -0.72 -0.33 -3.83
N GLY A 18 0.38 -0.66 -4.50
CA GLY A 18 1.61 -1.09 -3.86
C GLY A 18 2.52 0.10 -3.58
N ILE A 19 2.98 0.24 -2.34
CA ILE A 19 3.99 1.23 -1.96
C ILE A 19 5.17 0.56 -1.27
N LEU A 20 6.34 1.17 -1.45
CA LEU A 20 7.58 0.73 -0.85
C LEU A 20 8.17 1.88 -0.04
N VAL A 21 8.37 1.66 1.26
CA VAL A 21 8.69 2.71 2.23
C VAL A 21 9.94 2.35 3.00
N CYS A 22 10.98 3.18 2.89
CA CYS A 22 12.27 2.84 3.49
C CYS A 22 13.04 4.03 4.03
N GLY A 23 13.57 3.90 5.24
CA GLY A 23 14.40 4.89 5.90
C GLY A 23 13.85 6.32 5.82
N LYS A 24 14.51 7.18 5.03
CA LYS A 24 14.29 8.64 4.99
C LYS A 24 13.02 9.10 4.27
N THR A 25 12.29 8.22 3.57
CA THR A 25 11.12 8.61 2.76
C THR A 25 9.77 8.41 3.47
N ILE A 26 9.77 8.00 4.75
CA ILE A 26 8.54 7.74 5.53
C ILE A 26 7.57 8.91 5.46
N ASP A 27 8.04 10.15 5.65
CA ASP A 27 7.18 11.33 5.65
C ASP A 27 6.49 11.54 4.29
N GLN A 28 7.24 11.37 3.20
CA GLN A 28 6.71 11.50 1.83
C GLN A 28 5.71 10.39 1.52
N SER A 29 6.01 9.14 1.91
CA SER A 29 5.11 8.01 1.75
C SER A 29 3.82 8.18 2.56
N LEU A 30 3.89 8.77 3.74
CA LEU A 30 2.71 9.08 4.56
C LEU A 30 1.84 10.18 3.94
N VAL A 31 2.45 11.20 3.33
CA VAL A 31 1.71 12.22 2.59
C VAL A 31 1.00 11.58 1.40
N LEU A 32 1.71 10.76 0.60
CA LEU A 32 1.12 10.02 -0.52
C LEU A 32 -0.09 9.18 -0.05
N LEU A 33 0.07 8.42 1.03
CA LEU A 33 -0.99 7.56 1.55
C LEU A 33 -2.22 8.36 1.98
N LYS A 34 -2.02 9.44 2.73
CA LYS A 34 -3.13 10.31 3.16
C LYS A 34 -3.84 10.94 1.97
N SER A 35 -3.09 11.40 0.97
CA SER A 35 -3.66 11.93 -0.27
C SER A 35 -4.44 10.85 -1.03
N ALA A 36 -3.88 9.64 -1.16
CA ALA A 36 -4.55 8.52 -1.84
C ALA A 36 -5.89 8.18 -1.17
N VAL A 37 -5.93 8.11 0.16
CA VAL A 37 -7.17 7.91 0.92
C VAL A 37 -8.16 9.05 0.67
N MET A 38 -7.71 10.30 0.80
CA MET A 38 -8.57 11.48 0.68
C MET A 38 -9.19 11.61 -0.73
N PHE A 39 -8.44 11.24 -1.77
CA PHE A 39 -8.93 11.28 -3.16
C PHE A 39 -9.65 10.00 -3.60
N SER A 40 -9.75 8.98 -2.73
CA SER A 40 -10.39 7.69 -3.03
C SER A 40 -11.60 7.41 -2.12
N LEU A 41 -12.27 8.43 -1.60
CA LEU A 41 -13.43 8.26 -0.69
C LEU A 41 -14.59 7.49 -1.35
N ASP A 42 -14.75 7.61 -2.67
CA ASP A 42 -15.75 6.91 -3.46
C ASP A 42 -15.30 5.50 -3.93
N ALA A 43 -14.11 5.06 -3.53
CA ALA A 43 -13.53 3.77 -3.87
C ALA A 43 -13.21 2.94 -2.61
N ASN A 44 -13.00 1.64 -2.80
CA ASN A 44 -12.39 0.78 -1.80
C ASN A 44 -10.89 0.71 -2.10
N LEU A 45 -10.10 1.39 -1.28
CA LEU A 45 -8.66 1.46 -1.42
C LEU A 45 -8.00 0.37 -0.56
N HIS A 46 -7.25 -0.51 -1.20
CA HIS A 46 -6.36 -1.46 -0.55
C HIS A 46 -4.90 -1.05 -0.80
N VAL A 47 -4.12 -0.90 0.27
CA VAL A 47 -2.71 -0.53 0.15
C VAL A 47 -1.81 -1.67 0.62
N VAL A 48 -0.96 -2.14 -0.28
CA VAL A 48 0.08 -3.11 0.03
C VAL A 48 1.36 -2.34 0.33
N ILE A 49 1.78 -2.34 1.59
CA ILE A 49 2.97 -1.62 2.04
C ILE A 49 4.07 -2.62 2.21
N VAL A 50 5.21 -2.36 1.57
CA VAL A 50 6.41 -3.12 1.80
C VAL A 50 7.50 -2.20 2.34
N SER A 51 8.26 -2.68 3.32
CA SER A 51 9.20 -1.84 4.05
C SER A 51 10.36 -2.66 4.61
N ASP A 52 11.47 -1.98 4.88
CA ASP A 52 12.61 -2.56 5.58
C ASP A 52 12.30 -2.92 7.04
N ALA A 53 13.08 -3.84 7.61
CA ALA A 53 12.88 -4.32 8.97
C ALA A 53 12.90 -3.21 10.04
N ASP A 54 13.68 -2.15 9.83
CA ASP A 54 13.79 -1.04 10.77
C ASP A 54 12.61 -0.06 10.65
N THR A 55 12.05 0.07 9.45
CA THR A 55 11.01 1.04 9.11
C THR A 55 9.59 0.48 9.24
N ILE A 56 9.39 -0.83 9.06
CA ILE A 56 8.06 -1.45 8.96
C ILE A 56 7.17 -1.19 10.20
N SER A 57 7.76 -1.17 11.39
CA SER A 57 7.02 -0.91 12.63
C SER A 57 6.51 0.54 12.68
N ILE A 58 7.36 1.49 12.29
CA ILE A 58 7.05 2.92 12.31
C ILE A 58 5.91 3.22 11.34
N ILE A 59 6.06 2.80 10.07
CA ILE A 59 5.00 3.02 9.06
C ILE A 59 3.71 2.29 9.45
N GLY A 60 3.80 1.09 10.01
CA GLY A 60 2.66 0.31 10.47
C GLY A 60 1.83 1.04 11.53
N GLN A 61 2.47 1.68 12.51
CA GLN A 61 1.77 2.47 13.53
C GLN A 61 1.01 3.66 12.94
N HIS A 62 1.64 4.40 12.01
CA HIS A 62 1.00 5.54 11.36
C HIS A 62 -0.20 5.13 10.50
N VAL A 63 -0.07 4.05 9.73
CA VAL A 63 -1.14 3.55 8.85
C VAL A 63 -2.32 3.00 9.68
N LEU A 64 -2.02 2.32 10.79
CA LEU A 64 -3.04 1.85 11.72
C LEU A 64 -3.78 3.03 12.35
N SER A 65 -3.07 4.05 12.82
CA SER A 65 -3.67 5.28 13.36
C SER A 65 -4.56 5.97 12.33
N LEU A 66 -4.12 6.07 11.07
CA LEU A 66 -4.93 6.59 9.98
C LEU A 66 -6.22 5.78 9.79
N LYS A 67 -6.14 4.44 9.76
CA LYS A 67 -7.31 3.57 9.64
C LYS A 67 -8.30 3.75 10.78
N LEU A 68 -7.81 3.86 12.02
CA LEU A 68 -8.66 4.06 13.19
C LEU A 68 -9.40 5.40 13.12
N GLY A 69 -8.69 6.49 12.81
CA GLY A 69 -9.31 7.82 12.67
C GLY A 69 -10.35 7.88 11.54
N LEU A 70 -10.12 7.15 10.44
CA LEU A 70 -11.10 7.01 9.36
C LEU A 70 -12.35 6.24 9.81
N ASN A 71 -12.19 5.17 10.58
CA ASN A 71 -13.30 4.39 11.11
C ASN A 71 -14.15 5.23 12.09
N GLU A 72 -13.54 6.10 12.89
CA GLU A 72 -14.23 7.01 13.81
C GLU A 72 -15.17 7.97 13.09
N ILE A 73 -14.83 8.40 11.87
CA ILE A 73 -15.68 9.24 11.02
C ILE A 73 -16.60 8.43 10.08
N GLY A 74 -16.68 7.11 10.28
CA GLY A 74 -17.57 6.22 9.52
C GLY A 74 -17.06 5.80 8.14
N TYR A 75 -15.77 6.05 7.82
CA TYR A 75 -15.17 5.61 6.56
C TYR A 75 -14.47 4.26 6.70
N SER A 76 -15.01 3.22 6.05
CA SER A 76 -14.48 1.85 6.06
C SER A 76 -13.85 1.41 4.73
N GLY A 77 -13.72 2.32 3.75
CA GLY A 77 -13.23 2.03 2.41
C GLY A 77 -11.71 1.78 2.34
N PHE A 78 -10.97 1.97 3.43
CA PHE A 78 -9.52 1.82 3.46
C PHE A 78 -9.07 0.54 4.19
N THR A 79 -8.26 -0.24 3.49
CA THR A 79 -7.61 -1.44 4.01
C THR A 79 -6.13 -1.44 3.64
N PHE A 80 -5.31 -2.16 4.41
CA PHE A 80 -3.89 -2.26 4.14
C PHE A 80 -3.32 -3.60 4.61
N GLU A 81 -2.18 -3.97 4.05
CA GLU A 81 -1.32 -5.04 4.53
C GLU A 81 0.15 -4.58 4.57
N LEU A 82 0.91 -5.16 5.49
CA LEU A 82 2.33 -4.86 5.71
C LEU A 82 3.16 -6.09 5.37
N HIS A 83 4.22 -5.89 4.61
CA HIS A 83 5.19 -6.92 4.28
C HIS A 83 6.60 -6.41 4.54
N LEU A 84 7.49 -7.33 4.93
CA LEU A 84 8.92 -7.07 4.88
C LEU A 84 9.41 -7.16 3.44
N GLU A 85 10.49 -6.44 3.16
CA GLU A 85 11.25 -6.65 1.94
C GLU A 85 11.72 -8.10 1.84
N TRP A 86 11.77 -8.60 0.60
CA TRP A 86 12.14 -9.98 0.34
C TRP A 86 13.13 -10.05 -0.80
N TYR A 87 14.13 -10.93 -0.64
CA TYR A 87 15.13 -11.27 -1.63
C TYR A 87 15.00 -12.75 -1.99
N PRO A 88 15.18 -13.12 -3.26
CA PRO A 88 15.30 -14.53 -3.61
C PRO A 88 16.44 -15.17 -2.84
N HIS A 89 16.19 -16.38 -2.35
CA HIS A 89 17.14 -17.17 -1.57
C HIS A 89 18.17 -17.89 -2.46
N ASP A 90 18.30 -17.47 -3.72
CA ASP A 90 19.26 -18.04 -4.64
C ASP A 90 20.69 -17.61 -4.28
N ALA A 91 21.68 -18.27 -4.87
CA ALA A 91 23.09 -18.01 -4.60
C ALA A 91 23.51 -16.53 -4.85
N LYS A 92 22.68 -15.76 -5.55
CA LYS A 92 22.89 -14.35 -5.87
C LYS A 92 22.15 -13.38 -4.95
N GLY A 93 21.34 -13.86 -4.00
CA GLY A 93 20.62 -13.04 -3.03
C GLY A 93 21.49 -12.00 -2.31
N PRO A 94 22.69 -12.37 -1.80
CA PRO A 94 23.63 -11.41 -1.21
C PRO A 94 24.16 -10.37 -2.21
N ASP A 95 24.42 -10.78 -3.46
CA ASP A 95 24.88 -9.87 -4.52
C ASP A 95 23.77 -8.88 -4.90
N TRP A 96 22.51 -9.33 -4.96
CA TRP A 96 21.36 -8.47 -5.19
C TRP A 96 21.16 -7.44 -4.07
N LYS A 97 21.38 -7.85 -2.82
CA LYS A 97 21.32 -6.95 -1.66
C LYS A 97 22.49 -5.95 -1.63
N SER A 98 23.63 -6.31 -2.22
CA SER A 98 24.80 -5.44 -2.37
C SER A 98 24.67 -4.44 -3.54
N MET A 99 24.02 -4.83 -4.63
CA MET A 99 23.94 -4.02 -5.85
C MET A 99 22.80 -3.00 -5.82
N TYR A 100 21.73 -3.28 -5.09
CA TYR A 100 20.56 -2.43 -5.00
C TYR A 100 20.36 -1.98 -3.56
N ARG A 101 20.06 -0.68 -3.35
CA ARG A 101 19.56 -0.24 -2.04
C ARG A 101 18.37 -1.11 -1.65
N VAL A 102 18.16 -1.30 -0.35
CA VAL A 102 17.24 -2.28 0.23
C VAL A 102 15.84 -2.28 -0.40
N CYS A 103 15.45 -1.12 -0.94
CA CYS A 103 14.12 -0.81 -1.48
C CYS A 103 14.12 -0.48 -2.97
N SER A 104 15.23 -0.70 -3.67
CA SER A 104 15.28 -0.69 -5.13
C SER A 104 15.08 -2.09 -5.69
N THR A 105 15.40 -3.13 -4.90
CA THR A 105 15.33 -4.54 -5.29
C THR A 105 13.92 -5.08 -5.42
N GLN A 106 12.96 -4.51 -4.70
CA GLN A 106 11.60 -5.01 -4.70
C GLN A 106 10.85 -4.76 -6.02
N ARG A 107 11.33 -3.79 -6.82
CA ARG A 107 10.90 -3.57 -8.20
C ARG A 107 11.31 -4.73 -9.12
N LEU A 108 12.39 -5.45 -8.80
CA LEU A 108 12.90 -6.57 -9.59
C LEU A 108 12.16 -7.89 -9.33
N PHE A 109 11.54 -8.05 -8.14
CA PHE A 109 10.95 -9.32 -7.71
C PHE A 109 9.43 -9.28 -7.49
N PHE A 110 8.79 -8.21 -7.95
CA PHE A 110 7.36 -8.00 -7.77
C PHE A 110 6.44 -9.07 -8.40
N PRO A 111 6.65 -9.53 -9.66
CA PRO A 111 5.75 -10.51 -10.28
C PRO A 111 5.91 -11.94 -9.70
N VAL A 112 6.87 -12.18 -8.81
CA VAL A 112 7.02 -13.47 -8.13
C VAL A 112 5.99 -13.61 -6.98
N ARG A 113 5.44 -12.49 -6.48
CA ARG A 113 4.24 -12.47 -5.63
C ARG A 113 3.01 -12.24 -6.51
N LYS A 114 2.12 -13.22 -6.58
CA LYS A 114 0.96 -13.29 -7.49
C LYS A 114 -0.14 -12.20 -7.32
N SER A 115 0.10 -11.07 -6.64
CA SER A 115 -1.02 -10.22 -6.18
C SER A 115 -0.84 -8.70 -6.26
N ILE A 116 0.12 -8.16 -7.01
CA ILE A 116 0.29 -6.71 -7.06
C ILE A 116 0.65 -6.22 -8.48
N TYR A 117 -0.17 -5.33 -9.04
CA TYR A 117 -0.08 -4.88 -10.43
C TYR A 117 0.54 -3.48 -10.61
N TRP A 118 0.72 -2.69 -9.52
CA TRP A 118 1.28 -1.33 -9.61
C TRP A 118 2.09 -0.96 -8.36
N LEU A 119 3.32 -0.47 -8.56
CA LEU A 119 4.22 0.08 -7.53
C LEU A 119 4.49 1.55 -7.84
N PHE A 120 4.16 2.45 -6.92
CA PHE A 120 4.55 3.86 -7.00
C PHE A 120 5.72 4.14 -6.05
N GLU A 121 6.73 4.86 -6.54
CA GLU A 121 7.85 5.40 -5.77
C GLU A 121 7.63 6.91 -5.65
N VAL A 122 7.88 7.47 -4.46
CA VAL A 122 8.00 8.91 -4.22
C VAL A 122 9.45 9.21 -3.89
#